data_AF-A0A7X1AUQ9-F1
#
_entry.id   AF-A0A7X1AUQ9-F1
#
_cell.length_a   1.000
_cell.length_b   1.000
_cell.length_c   1.000
_cell.angle_alpha   90.00
_cell.angle_beta   90.00
_cell.angle_gamma   90.00
#
_symmetry.space_group_name_H-M   'P 1'
#
loop_
_entity.id
_entity.type
_entity.pdbx_description
1 polymer ?
#
loop_
_entity_poly.entity_id
_entity_poly.type
_entity_poly.pdbx_seq_one_letter_code
_entity_poly.pdbx_strand_id
1 'polypeptide(L)'
;MRLTTLAIFLFCTLNLFANDEWLTEPPIFDAEYYSETHEDLARAFRGDQKELKKHWLRFGIEEGRASSPVMNVEWYVATNPDLQAAFGENNYRDALKHWIDYGMAEGRAASPDFDPRWYIQQYPDVAAAFGAMNYKSAVMHYLEYGQKEGRYGAPPPMMRKENNFDFPEDNGPPF
;
A
#
# COMPACT_ATOMS: atom_id res chain seq x y z
N MET A 1 -6.27 2.98 -53.95
CA MET A 1 -5.74 4.04 -53.07
C MET A 1 -6.07 3.64 -51.64
N ARG A 2 -5.13 2.96 -50.95
CA ARG A 2 -5.35 2.41 -49.59
C ARG A 2 -5.06 3.51 -48.57
N LEU A 3 -6.08 3.94 -47.83
CA LEU A 3 -5.94 4.85 -46.71
C LEU A 3 -5.17 4.14 -45.58
N THR A 4 -4.16 4.83 -45.08
CA THR A 4 -3.18 4.43 -44.07
C THR A 4 -3.82 4.23 -42.70
N THR A 5 -3.91 2.98 -42.24
CA THR A 5 -4.32 2.58 -40.88
C THR A 5 -3.21 2.79 -39.84
N LEU A 6 -2.46 3.90 -39.91
CA LEU A 6 -1.30 4.13 -39.04
C LEU A 6 -1.38 5.43 -38.21
N ALA A 7 -2.59 5.95 -37.98
CA ALA A 7 -2.79 7.15 -37.15
C ALA A 7 -3.66 6.91 -35.90
N ILE A 8 -4.27 5.73 -35.74
CA ILE A 8 -5.16 5.45 -34.59
C ILE A 8 -4.42 4.80 -33.41
N PHE A 9 -3.28 4.15 -33.64
CA PHE A 9 -2.48 3.53 -32.57
C PHE A 9 -1.51 4.48 -31.86
N LEU A 10 -1.26 5.68 -32.41
CA LEU A 10 -0.29 6.63 -31.83
C LEU A 10 -0.93 7.69 -30.92
N PHE A 11 -2.28 7.72 -30.81
CA PHE A 11 -2.99 8.65 -29.92
C PHE A 11 -3.48 8.02 -28.60
N CYS A 12 -3.36 6.69 -28.44
CA CYS A 12 -3.82 5.99 -27.23
C CYS A 12 -2.73 5.86 -26.13
N THR A 13 -1.47 6.13 -26.45
CA THR A 13 -0.35 6.05 -25.47
C THR A 13 -0.04 7.38 -24.79
N LEU A 14 -0.50 8.51 -25.33
CA LEU A 14 -0.22 9.85 -24.80
C LEU A 14 -1.21 10.31 -23.71
N ASN A 15 -2.35 9.62 -23.54
CA ASN A 15 -3.36 9.94 -22.52
C ASN A 15 -3.39 8.96 -21.34
N LEU A 16 -2.59 7.89 -21.35
CA LEU A 16 -2.60 6.90 -20.27
C LEU A 16 -1.85 7.36 -19.00
N PHE A 17 -1.08 8.45 -19.08
CA PHE A 17 -0.26 8.93 -17.95
C PHE A 17 -0.89 10.09 -17.16
N ALA A 18 -1.96 10.73 -17.65
CA ALA A 18 -2.54 11.90 -16.97
C ALA A 18 -3.64 11.54 -15.94
N ASN A 19 -4.31 10.40 -16.08
CA ASN A 19 -5.47 10.04 -15.21
C ASN A 19 -5.10 9.16 -14.00
N ASP A 20 -3.91 8.57 -14.00
CA ASP A 20 -3.47 7.56 -13.03
C ASP A 20 -2.28 8.04 -12.17
N GLU A 21 -1.97 9.34 -12.18
CA GLU A 21 -0.84 9.89 -11.41
C GLU A 21 -0.92 9.53 -9.92
N TRP A 22 -2.14 9.52 -9.35
CA TRP A 22 -2.43 9.13 -7.97
C TRP A 22 -2.02 7.69 -7.63
N LEU A 23 -1.88 6.80 -8.62
CA LEU A 23 -1.37 5.43 -8.40
C LEU A 23 0.14 5.38 -8.23
N THR A 24 0.87 6.42 -8.62
CA THR A 24 2.34 6.43 -8.62
C THR A 24 2.95 7.34 -7.57
N GLU A 25 2.12 7.88 -6.69
CA GLU A 25 2.53 8.78 -5.61
C GLU A 25 2.16 8.20 -4.24
N PRO A 26 2.84 8.62 -3.17
CA PRO A 26 2.40 8.31 -1.82
C PRO A 26 0.96 8.79 -1.59
N PRO A 27 0.14 8.05 -0.81
CA PRO A 27 0.49 6.85 -0.06
C PRO A 27 0.43 5.53 -0.86
N ILE A 28 0.04 5.54 -2.13
CA ILE A 28 -0.14 4.31 -2.91
C ILE A 28 1.19 3.66 -3.25
N PHE A 29 2.14 4.43 -3.77
CA PHE A 29 3.38 3.89 -4.32
C PHE A 29 4.61 4.58 -3.73
N ASP A 30 5.54 3.76 -3.24
CA ASP A 30 6.87 4.15 -2.81
C ASP A 30 7.89 3.30 -3.56
N ALA A 31 8.70 3.92 -4.41
CA ALA A 31 9.63 3.20 -5.28
C ALA A 31 10.74 2.46 -4.52
N GLU A 32 11.20 3.03 -3.40
CA GLU A 32 12.27 2.45 -2.59
C GLU A 32 11.73 1.20 -1.88
N TYR A 33 10.61 1.33 -1.18
CA TYR A 33 9.90 0.20 -0.57
C TYR A 33 9.56 -0.88 -1.59
N TYR A 34 9.03 -0.49 -2.76
CA TYR A 34 8.63 -1.42 -3.80
C TYR A 34 9.83 -2.22 -4.34
N SER A 35 10.98 -1.57 -4.49
CA SER A 35 12.23 -2.24 -4.89
C SER A 35 12.76 -3.15 -3.78
N GLU A 36 12.81 -2.68 -2.54
CA GLU A 36 13.38 -3.43 -1.41
C GLU A 36 12.55 -4.66 -1.04
N THR A 37 11.23 -4.56 -1.18
CA THR A 37 10.30 -5.66 -0.88
C THR A 37 10.29 -6.74 -1.96
N HIS A 38 10.70 -6.40 -3.20
CA HIS A 38 10.64 -7.32 -4.35
C HIS A 38 12.03 -7.53 -4.96
N GLU A 39 12.71 -8.60 -4.53
CA GLU A 39 14.09 -8.91 -4.91
C GLU A 39 14.29 -8.99 -6.44
N ASP A 40 13.29 -9.45 -7.18
CA ASP A 40 13.30 -9.49 -8.65
C ASP A 40 13.43 -8.09 -9.25
N LEU A 41 12.73 -7.11 -8.69
CA LEU A 41 12.73 -5.72 -9.15
C LEU A 41 14.00 -4.99 -8.73
N ALA A 42 14.49 -5.22 -7.50
CA ALA A 42 15.78 -4.71 -7.05
C ALA A 42 16.91 -5.13 -8.01
N ARG A 43 16.89 -6.40 -8.44
CA ARG A 43 17.88 -6.95 -9.38
C ARG A 43 17.72 -6.41 -10.79
N ALA A 44 16.48 -6.30 -11.28
CA ALA A 44 16.18 -5.88 -12.64
C ALA A 44 16.44 -4.38 -12.87
N PHE A 45 16.01 -3.53 -11.93
CA PHE A 45 15.98 -2.07 -12.13
C PHE A 45 17.01 -1.32 -11.30
N ARG A 46 17.65 -1.96 -10.30
CA ARG A 46 18.75 -1.39 -9.50
C ARG A 46 18.41 0.00 -8.93
N GLY A 47 17.18 0.16 -8.45
CA GLY A 47 16.69 1.42 -7.87
C GLY A 47 16.23 2.48 -8.88
N ASP A 48 16.14 2.17 -10.19
CA ASP A 48 15.56 3.10 -11.17
C ASP A 48 14.06 3.29 -10.90
N GLN A 49 13.73 4.41 -10.26
CA GLN A 49 12.36 4.76 -9.87
C GLN A 49 11.40 4.83 -11.07
N LYS A 50 11.88 5.23 -12.25
CA LYS A 50 11.02 5.34 -13.43
C LYS A 50 10.64 3.96 -13.95
N GLU A 51 11.57 3.03 -13.97
CA GLU A 51 11.27 1.64 -14.37
C GLU A 51 10.40 0.93 -13.33
N LEU A 52 10.60 1.20 -12.04
CA LEU A 52 9.74 0.70 -10.96
C LEU A 52 8.30 1.22 -11.09
N LYS A 53 8.10 2.53 -11.33
CA LYS A 53 6.77 3.11 -11.60
C LYS A 53 6.10 2.46 -12.82
N LYS A 54 6.85 2.25 -13.91
CA LYS A 54 6.33 1.57 -15.11
C LYS A 54 5.92 0.13 -14.82
N HIS A 55 6.75 -0.60 -14.06
CA HIS A 55 6.43 -1.97 -13.66
C HIS A 55 5.17 -2.01 -12.80
N TRP A 56 5.06 -1.15 -11.80
CA TRP A 56 3.88 -1.04 -10.94
C TRP A 56 2.60 -0.85 -11.75
N LEU A 57 2.57 0.14 -12.64
CA LEU A 57 1.38 0.44 -13.45
C LEU A 57 1.02 -0.68 -14.43
N ARG A 58 2.03 -1.39 -14.97
CA ARG A 58 1.83 -2.39 -16.03
C ARG A 58 1.56 -3.80 -15.50
N PHE A 59 2.11 -4.14 -14.34
CA PHE A 59 2.09 -5.50 -13.79
C PHE A 59 1.79 -5.49 -12.30
N GLY A 60 2.48 -4.66 -11.51
CA GLY A 60 2.43 -4.73 -10.05
C GLY A 60 1.03 -4.62 -9.45
N ILE A 61 0.18 -3.75 -10.01
CA ILE A 61 -1.22 -3.64 -9.57
C ILE A 61 -1.98 -4.93 -9.82
N GLU A 62 -1.90 -5.50 -11.03
CA GLU A 62 -2.61 -6.73 -11.41
C GLU A 62 -2.07 -7.96 -10.67
N GLU A 63 -0.80 -7.92 -10.28
CA GLU A 63 -0.13 -8.94 -9.46
C GLU A 63 -0.45 -8.80 -7.97
N GLY A 64 -1.15 -7.75 -7.54
CA GLY A 64 -1.52 -7.54 -6.13
C GLY A 64 -0.35 -7.13 -5.22
N ARG A 65 0.78 -6.70 -5.79
CA ARG A 65 2.02 -6.47 -5.02
C ARG A 65 1.89 -5.37 -3.97
N ALA A 66 2.61 -5.54 -2.86
CA ALA A 66 2.79 -4.48 -1.87
C ALA A 66 3.50 -3.28 -2.49
N SER A 67 2.96 -2.07 -2.38
CA SER A 67 3.43 -0.91 -3.14
C SER A 67 3.95 0.22 -2.26
N SER A 68 3.64 0.21 -0.98
CA SER A 68 4.20 1.14 0.01
C SER A 68 4.12 0.51 1.42
N PRO A 69 4.77 1.09 2.44
CA PRO A 69 4.65 0.61 3.82
C PRO A 69 3.21 0.51 4.33
N VAL A 70 2.30 1.33 3.76
CA VAL A 70 0.90 1.42 4.17
C VAL A 70 -0.06 0.76 3.17
N MET A 71 0.42 0.25 2.04
CA MET A 71 -0.39 -0.32 0.98
C MET A 71 0.14 -1.67 0.48
N ASN A 72 -0.62 -2.72 0.77
CA ASN A 72 -0.60 -4.02 0.14
C ASN A 72 -2.02 -4.34 -0.34
N VAL A 73 -2.28 -4.16 -1.63
CA VAL A 73 -3.64 -4.19 -2.17
C VAL A 73 -4.26 -5.60 -2.11
N GLU A 74 -3.47 -6.64 -2.33
CA GLU A 74 -3.93 -8.02 -2.17
C GLU A 74 -4.36 -8.27 -0.72
N TRP A 75 -3.53 -7.88 0.24
CA TRP A 75 -3.86 -7.99 1.66
C TRP A 75 -5.09 -7.14 2.04
N TYR A 76 -5.21 -5.94 1.49
CA TYR A 76 -6.36 -5.07 1.71
C TYR A 76 -7.66 -5.71 1.22
N VAL A 77 -7.68 -6.28 0.01
CA VAL A 77 -8.85 -7.01 -0.49
C VAL A 77 -9.10 -8.25 0.37
N ALA A 78 -8.08 -9.06 0.63
CA ALA A 78 -8.17 -10.31 1.39
C ALA A 78 -8.72 -10.12 2.83
N THR A 79 -8.44 -8.97 3.45
CA THR A 79 -8.87 -8.66 4.83
C THR A 79 -10.19 -7.89 4.93
N ASN A 80 -10.77 -7.46 3.80
CA ASN A 80 -12.02 -6.72 3.76
C ASN A 80 -13.06 -7.48 2.90
N PRO A 81 -13.89 -8.35 3.50
CA PRO A 81 -14.86 -9.18 2.77
C PRO A 81 -15.87 -8.39 1.94
N ASP A 82 -16.19 -7.15 2.34
CA ASP A 82 -17.05 -6.24 1.59
C ASP A 82 -16.42 -5.82 0.26
N LEU A 83 -15.09 -5.66 0.21
CA LEU A 83 -14.37 -5.34 -1.02
C LEU A 83 -14.26 -6.55 -1.95
N GLN A 84 -14.03 -7.74 -1.39
CA GLN A 84 -14.10 -8.99 -2.16
C GLN A 84 -15.48 -9.17 -2.79
N ALA A 85 -16.55 -8.90 -2.05
CA ALA A 85 -17.92 -8.98 -2.57
C ALA A 85 -18.21 -7.92 -3.65
N ALA A 86 -17.64 -6.71 -3.53
CA ALA A 86 -17.87 -5.61 -4.46
C ALA A 86 -17.03 -5.69 -5.74
N PHE A 87 -15.76 -6.08 -5.62
CA PHE A 87 -14.77 -5.99 -6.69
C PHE A 87 -14.22 -7.35 -7.14
N GLY A 88 -14.44 -8.42 -6.36
CA GLY A 88 -13.81 -9.72 -6.58
C GLY A 88 -12.40 -9.79 -5.99
N GLU A 89 -11.71 -10.91 -6.24
CA GLU A 89 -10.41 -11.20 -5.62
C GLU A 89 -9.26 -10.36 -6.20
N ASN A 90 -9.33 -10.01 -7.50
CA ASN A 90 -8.17 -9.47 -8.23
C ASN A 90 -8.41 -8.10 -8.87
N ASN A 91 -9.54 -7.43 -8.60
CA ASN A 91 -9.77 -6.09 -9.14
C ASN A 91 -9.12 -5.03 -8.22
N TYR A 92 -7.80 -5.00 -8.27
CA TYR A 92 -6.98 -4.21 -7.36
C TYR A 92 -7.05 -2.71 -7.62
N ARG A 93 -7.31 -2.27 -8.86
CA ARG A 93 -7.46 -0.84 -9.18
C ARG A 93 -8.64 -0.20 -8.45
N ASP A 94 -9.80 -0.86 -8.45
CA ASP A 94 -10.98 -0.37 -7.73
C ASP A 94 -10.77 -0.42 -6.20
N ALA A 95 -10.05 -1.44 -5.70
CA ALA A 95 -9.68 -1.51 -4.29
C ALA A 95 -8.74 -0.37 -3.86
N LEU A 96 -7.71 -0.04 -4.66
CA LEU A 96 -6.83 1.11 -4.42
C LEU A 96 -7.62 2.41 -4.40
N LYS A 97 -8.54 2.58 -5.36
CA LYS A 97 -9.42 3.75 -5.42
C LYS A 97 -10.31 3.85 -4.19
N HIS A 98 -10.91 2.73 -3.76
CA HIS A 98 -11.73 2.67 -2.55
C HIS A 98 -10.93 3.08 -1.31
N TRP A 99 -9.69 2.63 -1.18
CA TRP A 99 -8.87 3.00 -0.02
C TRP A 99 -8.58 4.50 0.04
N ILE A 100 -8.29 5.12 -1.12
CA ILE A 100 -8.07 6.57 -1.21
C ILE A 100 -9.33 7.37 -0.89
N ASP A 101 -10.47 6.97 -1.47
CA ASP A 101 -11.72 7.71 -1.34
C ASP A 101 -12.37 7.53 0.05
N TYR A 102 -12.27 6.33 0.63
CA TYR A 102 -13.01 5.94 1.82
C TYR A 102 -12.11 5.28 2.88
N GLY A 103 -11.32 4.28 2.50
CA GLY A 103 -10.63 3.40 3.45
C GLY A 103 -9.72 4.13 4.44
N MET A 104 -8.97 5.14 4.01
CA MET A 104 -8.18 5.98 4.92
C MET A 104 -9.05 6.72 5.94
N ALA A 105 -10.15 7.35 5.50
CA ALA A 105 -11.03 8.10 6.40
C ALA A 105 -11.79 7.18 7.37
N GLU A 106 -12.08 5.95 6.93
CA GLU A 106 -12.65 4.89 7.76
C GLU A 106 -11.61 4.26 8.71
N GLY A 107 -10.33 4.60 8.61
CA GLY A 107 -9.27 4.01 9.42
C GLY A 107 -9.06 2.53 9.13
N ARG A 108 -9.26 2.11 7.88
CA ARG A 108 -8.93 0.74 7.46
C ARG A 108 -7.42 0.63 7.25
N ALA A 109 -6.82 -0.38 7.88
CA ALA A 109 -5.49 -0.84 7.51
C ALA A 109 -5.54 -1.39 6.07
N ALA A 110 -4.54 -1.06 5.27
CA ALA A 110 -4.35 -1.61 3.92
C ALA A 110 -2.99 -2.32 3.78
N SER A 111 -2.26 -2.50 4.89
CA SER A 111 -1.03 -3.27 4.98
C SER A 111 -0.96 -3.93 6.35
N PRO A 112 -0.35 -5.12 6.48
CA PRO A 112 -0.09 -5.71 7.79
C PRO A 112 0.88 -4.89 8.65
N ASP A 113 1.65 -3.98 8.04
CA ASP A 113 2.70 -3.20 8.70
C ASP A 113 2.23 -1.83 9.19
N PHE A 114 1.01 -1.42 8.83
CA PHE A 114 0.42 -0.16 9.27
C PHE A 114 -1.07 -0.25 9.59
N ASP A 115 -1.44 0.06 10.83
CA ASP A 115 -2.83 0.21 11.28
C ASP A 115 -3.06 1.66 11.72
N PRO A 116 -3.83 2.48 10.97
CA PRO A 116 -4.08 3.87 11.32
C PRO A 116 -4.73 4.07 12.68
N ARG A 117 -5.60 3.14 13.11
CA ARG A 117 -6.32 3.22 14.38
C ARG A 117 -5.38 2.89 15.53
N TRP A 118 -4.57 1.86 15.38
CA TRP A 118 -3.55 1.54 16.36
C TRP A 118 -2.51 2.65 16.46
N TYR A 119 -2.01 3.14 15.33
CA TYR A 119 -0.96 4.16 15.28
C TYR A 119 -1.38 5.44 16.03
N ILE A 120 -2.58 5.96 15.77
CA ILE A 120 -3.05 7.18 16.41
C ILE A 120 -3.33 6.99 17.91
N GLN A 121 -3.70 5.78 18.34
CA GLN A 121 -3.85 5.44 19.77
C GLN A 121 -2.50 5.29 20.47
N GLN A 122 -1.53 4.69 19.79
CA GLN A 122 -0.18 4.44 20.30
C GLN A 122 0.63 5.73 20.46
N TYR A 123 0.35 6.73 19.62
CA TYR A 123 1.09 8.00 19.57
C TYR A 123 0.19 9.20 19.89
N PRO A 124 -0.02 9.52 21.19
CA PRO A 124 -0.93 10.60 21.61
C PRO A 124 -0.57 11.98 21.09
N ASP A 125 0.70 12.23 20.76
CA ASP A 125 1.17 13.47 20.15
C ASP A 125 0.61 13.66 18.73
N VAL A 126 0.51 12.59 17.95
CA VAL A 126 -0.12 12.58 16.62
C VAL A 126 -1.63 12.84 16.76
N ALA A 127 -2.28 12.17 17.72
CA ALA A 127 -3.69 12.40 18.02
C ALA A 127 -3.98 13.84 18.47
N ALA A 128 -3.09 14.43 19.27
CA ALA A 128 -3.20 15.81 19.72
C ALA A 128 -2.99 16.81 18.57
N ALA A 129 -2.10 16.51 17.62
CA ALA A 129 -1.81 17.38 16.48
C ALA A 129 -2.93 17.38 15.42
N PHE A 130 -3.52 16.22 15.12
CA PHE A 130 -4.43 16.06 13.97
C PHE A 130 -5.86 15.64 14.33
N GLY A 131 -6.10 15.23 15.58
CA GLY A 131 -7.37 14.70 16.08
C GLY A 131 -7.39 13.17 16.15
N ALA A 132 -7.96 12.61 17.22
CA ALA A 132 -7.94 11.17 17.54
C ALA A 132 -8.63 10.23 16.53
N MET A 133 -9.35 10.77 15.54
CA MET A 133 -10.01 10.00 14.48
C MET A 133 -9.55 10.43 13.07
N ASN A 134 -8.51 11.27 12.98
CA ASN A 134 -7.98 11.71 11.69
C ASN A 134 -6.94 10.72 11.15
N TYR A 135 -7.44 9.56 10.71
CA TYR A 135 -6.63 8.45 10.24
C TYR A 135 -5.87 8.76 8.94
N LYS A 136 -6.39 9.63 8.09
CA LYS A 136 -5.67 10.10 6.89
C LYS A 136 -4.40 10.84 7.30
N SER A 137 -4.46 11.72 8.30
CA SER A 137 -3.27 12.38 8.83
C SER A 137 -2.32 11.39 9.53
N ALA A 138 -2.82 10.33 10.15
CA ALA A 138 -1.97 9.28 10.70
C ALA A 138 -1.15 8.56 9.61
N VAL A 139 -1.77 8.20 8.47
CA VAL A 139 -1.08 7.63 7.30
C VAL A 139 0.04 8.57 6.84
N MET A 140 -0.28 9.85 6.61
CA MET A 140 0.70 10.82 6.12
C MET A 140 1.84 11.05 7.13
N HIS A 141 1.50 11.18 8.41
CA HIS A 141 2.51 11.34 9.46
C HIS A 141 3.48 10.16 9.51
N TYR A 142 2.97 8.92 9.41
CA TYR A 142 3.82 7.74 9.43
C TYR A 142 4.80 7.71 8.24
N LEU A 143 4.31 8.00 7.04
CA LEU A 143 5.12 8.05 5.82
C LEU A 143 6.16 9.18 5.87
N GLU A 144 5.79 10.36 6.36
CA GLU A 144 6.67 11.54 6.35
C GLU A 144 7.70 11.56 7.50
N TYR A 145 7.27 11.16 8.70
CA TYR A 145 8.02 11.31 9.96
C TYR A 145 8.15 10.00 10.73
N GLY A 146 7.05 9.26 10.90
CA GLY A 146 6.99 8.12 11.82
C GLY A 146 8.08 7.08 11.62
N GLN A 147 8.34 6.68 10.37
CA GLN A 147 9.41 5.73 10.05
C GLN A 147 10.80 6.27 10.45
N LYS A 148 11.07 7.56 10.19
CA LYS A 148 12.35 8.22 10.52
C LYS A 148 12.54 8.39 12.02
N GLU A 149 11.44 8.51 12.76
CA GLU A 149 11.42 8.58 14.22
C GLU A 149 11.52 7.19 14.89
N GLY A 150 11.56 6.11 14.10
CA GLY A 150 11.59 4.74 14.62
C GLY A 150 10.25 4.29 15.22
N ARG A 151 9.13 4.93 14.84
CA ARG A 151 7.80 4.53 15.27
C ARG A 151 7.34 3.28 14.53
N TYR A 152 6.73 2.35 15.26
CA TYR A 152 6.04 1.22 14.67
C TYR A 152 4.76 1.70 13.98
N GLY A 153 4.41 1.11 12.84
CA GLY A 153 3.17 1.41 12.11
C GLY A 153 1.97 0.60 12.59
N ALA A 154 2.22 -0.59 13.11
CA ALA A 154 1.26 -1.51 13.69
C ALA A 154 1.89 -2.21 14.92
N PRO A 155 1.13 -2.97 15.72
CA PRO A 155 1.67 -3.72 16.84
C PRO A 155 2.82 -4.64 16.38
N PRO A 156 4.03 -4.53 16.96
CA PRO A 156 5.14 -5.39 16.57
C PRO A 156 4.82 -6.85 16.90
N PRO A 157 5.38 -7.82 16.17
CA PRO A 157 5.08 -9.25 16.37
C PRO A 157 5.20 -9.74 17.82
N MET A 158 6.14 -9.17 18.59
CA MET A 158 6.32 -9.49 20.01
C MET A 158 5.15 -9.01 20.89
N MET A 159 4.52 -7.88 20.56
CA MET A 159 3.30 -7.42 21.24
C MET A 159 2.03 -8.11 20.71
N ARG A 160 2.06 -8.69 19.50
CA ARG A 160 0.91 -9.49 19.00
C ARG A 160 0.68 -10.76 19.81
N LYS A 161 1.74 -11.32 20.42
CA LYS A 161 1.65 -12.51 21.28
C LYS A 161 1.11 -12.23 22.68
N GLU A 162 1.17 -10.98 23.16
CA GLU A 162 0.63 -10.62 24.49
C GLU A 162 -0.90 -10.59 24.53
N ASN A 163 -1.58 -10.61 23.36
CA ASN A 163 -3.04 -10.56 23.24
C ASN A 163 -3.71 -11.89 22.81
N ASN A 164 -3.01 -13.04 22.84
CA ASN A 164 -3.61 -14.36 22.64
C ASN A 164 -4.18 -14.86 23.98
N PHE A 165 -5.48 -15.04 24.18
CA PHE A 165 -6.26 -16.14 23.60
C PHE A 165 -5.35 -17.31 23.21
N ASP A 166 -5.17 -18.23 24.16
CA ASP A 166 -4.27 -19.39 24.13
C ASP A 166 -4.08 -19.99 22.73
N PHE A 167 -2.86 -19.94 22.22
CA PHE A 167 -2.36 -20.93 21.28
C PHE A 167 -1.06 -21.51 21.83
N PRO A 168 -0.88 -22.84 21.79
CA PRO A 168 0.12 -23.50 22.62
C PRO A 168 1.54 -23.13 22.20
N GLU A 169 2.38 -22.93 23.21
CA GLU A 169 3.82 -22.69 23.10
C GLU A 169 4.50 -23.78 22.27
N ASP A 170 5.03 -23.42 21.10
CA ASP A 170 6.05 -24.23 20.47
C ASP A 170 7.44 -23.73 20.87
N ASN A 171 8.20 -24.66 21.43
CA ASN A 171 9.48 -24.47 22.08
C ASN A 171 10.62 -24.60 21.06
N GLY A 172 11.21 -23.47 20.66
CA GLY A 172 12.63 -23.38 20.26
C GLY A 172 12.95 -23.35 18.75
N PRO A 173 14.24 -23.24 18.36
CA PRO A 173 15.45 -23.42 19.18
C PRO A 173 16.27 -22.14 19.38
N PRO A 174 17.32 -22.17 20.24
CA PRO A 174 18.01 -20.98 20.69
C PRO A 174 19.20 -20.58 19.79
N PHE A 175 19.47 -19.27 19.84
CA PHE A 175 20.58 -18.48 19.27
C PHE A 175 20.46 -18.07 17.81
#